data_AF-A0A522ZYB0-F1
#
_entry.id   AF-A0A522ZYB0-F1
#
_cell.length_a   1.000
_cell.length_b   1.000
_cell.length_c   1.000
_cell.angle_alpha   90.00
_cell.angle_beta   90.00
_cell.angle_gamma   90.00
#
_symmetry.space_group_name_H-M   'P 1'
#
loop_
_entity.id
_entity.type
_entity.pdbx_description
1 polymer ?
#
loop_
_entity_poly.entity_id
_entity_poly.type
_entity_poly.pdbx_seq_one_letter_code
_entity_poly.pdbx_strand_id
1 'polypeptide(L)'
;MDEREPIEPDASAFHALVRQDMRRWLERAVIGLNLCPFAKAVHVKGQIQYAVSAAHDPQGLLDDLESELNSLLAIDPSVQETTLLIAPHCLAAFADFNDFLGEADDALARLGLAGILQIASFHPRYQFAGTAADDITNCTNRAPYPTLHLLREGSVERAVAAFPEAGLIYERNMRTLEALGRAGWDALGVGPTPGKPGPDVVIPAPSRNPSPPRGTIGS
;
A
#
# COMPACT_ATOMS: atom_id res chain seq x y z
N MET A 1 -8.48 -26.56 39.28
CA MET A 1 -7.38 -25.59 39.10
C MET A 1 -7.31 -25.37 37.61
N ASP A 2 -7.56 -24.13 37.21
CA ASP A 2 -7.73 -23.65 35.83
C ASP A 2 -6.34 -23.59 35.17
N GLU A 3 -6.11 -24.34 34.10
CA GLU A 3 -4.97 -24.16 33.19
C GLU A 3 -5.51 -23.94 31.79
N ARG A 4 -6.14 -22.78 31.60
CA ARG A 4 -6.35 -22.23 30.26
C ARG A 4 -4.99 -21.79 29.71
N GLU A 5 -4.49 -22.58 28.77
CA GLU A 5 -3.40 -22.23 27.86
C GLU A 5 -3.60 -20.80 27.33
N PRO A 6 -2.54 -19.98 27.25
CA PRO A 6 -2.66 -18.63 26.72
C PRO A 6 -3.00 -18.72 25.23
N ILE A 7 -4.22 -18.29 24.86
CA ILE A 7 -4.62 -18.07 23.47
C ILE A 7 -3.77 -16.90 22.96
N GLU A 8 -2.70 -17.19 22.22
CA GLU A 8 -2.02 -16.17 21.43
C GLU A 8 -3.06 -15.44 20.58
N PRO A 9 -3.04 -14.10 20.48
CA PRO A 9 -3.96 -13.39 19.60
C PRO A 9 -3.79 -13.91 18.17
N ASP A 10 -4.80 -14.66 17.74
CA ASP A 10 -4.91 -15.43 16.50
C ASP A 10 -4.36 -14.70 15.25
N ALA A 11 -3.28 -15.23 14.68
CA ALA A 11 -2.68 -14.74 13.43
C ALA A 11 -3.72 -14.61 12.29
N SER A 12 -4.75 -15.47 12.28
CA SER A 12 -5.86 -15.39 11.34
C SER A 12 -6.71 -14.14 11.55
N ALA A 13 -7.01 -13.79 12.81
CA ALA A 13 -7.73 -12.57 13.15
C ALA A 13 -6.94 -11.31 12.78
N PHE A 14 -5.60 -11.32 12.95
CA PHE A 14 -4.76 -10.22 12.49
C PHE A 14 -4.73 -10.10 10.97
N HIS A 15 -4.55 -11.20 10.24
CA HIS A 15 -4.60 -11.19 8.77
C HIS A 15 -5.95 -10.70 8.24
N ALA A 16 -7.05 -11.09 8.89
CA ALA A 16 -8.39 -10.60 8.55
C ALA A 16 -8.51 -9.07 8.74
N LEU A 17 -7.95 -8.53 9.82
CA LEU A 17 -7.91 -7.08 10.08
C LEU A 17 -7.09 -6.34 9.01
N VAL A 18 -5.90 -6.84 8.67
CA VAL A 18 -5.04 -6.27 7.63
C VAL A 18 -5.76 -6.24 6.28
N ARG A 19 -6.43 -7.33 5.90
CA ARG A 19 -7.25 -7.38 4.67
C ARG A 19 -8.40 -6.37 4.70
N GLN A 20 -9.05 -6.20 5.85
CA GLN A 20 -10.12 -5.23 6.01
C GLN A 20 -9.62 -3.79 5.86
N ASP A 21 -8.46 -3.47 6.43
CA ASP A 21 -7.83 -2.16 6.31
C ASP A 21 -7.44 -1.85 4.85
N MET A 22 -6.80 -2.80 4.17
CA MET A 22 -6.43 -2.66 2.76
C MET A 22 -7.65 -2.52 1.85
N ARG A 23 -8.73 -3.26 2.13
CA ARG A 23 -9.99 -3.11 1.41
C ARG A 23 -10.62 -1.73 1.64
N ARG A 24 -10.64 -1.24 2.88
CA ARG A 24 -11.13 0.11 3.21
C ARG A 24 -10.34 1.20 2.49
N TRP A 25 -9.01 1.06 2.44
CA TRP A 25 -8.14 1.95 1.68
C TRP A 25 -8.47 1.92 0.18
N LEU A 26 -8.59 0.73 -0.41
CA LEU A 26 -8.94 0.57 -1.82
C LEU A 26 -10.29 1.23 -2.15
N GLU A 27 -11.30 0.98 -1.33
CA GLU A 27 -12.66 1.50 -1.55
C GLU A 27 -12.74 3.03 -1.38
N ARG A 28 -12.11 3.59 -0.34
CA ARG A 28 -12.26 5.00 0.01
C ARG A 28 -11.26 5.91 -0.68
N ALA A 29 -9.98 5.51 -0.73
CA ALA A 29 -8.93 6.32 -1.35
C ALA A 29 -8.84 6.03 -2.85
N VAL A 30 -8.53 4.79 -3.23
CA VAL A 30 -8.22 4.47 -4.63
C VAL A 30 -9.45 4.61 -5.54
N ILE A 31 -10.57 3.98 -5.16
CA ILE A 31 -11.83 4.02 -5.92
C ILE A 31 -12.61 5.28 -5.59
N GLY A 32 -12.77 5.62 -4.31
CA GLY A 32 -13.59 6.74 -3.85
C GLY A 32 -13.11 8.11 -4.35
N LEU A 33 -11.79 8.34 -4.39
CA LEU A 33 -11.21 9.55 -4.98
C LEU A 33 -10.88 9.39 -6.47
N ASN A 34 -11.16 8.23 -7.06
CA ASN A 34 -10.84 7.90 -8.44
C ASN A 34 -9.34 8.08 -8.77
N LEU A 35 -8.45 7.62 -7.87
CA LEU A 35 -7.00 7.68 -8.10
C LEU A 35 -6.55 6.65 -9.15
N CYS A 36 -7.21 5.50 -9.20
CA CYS A 36 -7.00 4.51 -10.26
C CYS A 36 -8.34 4.20 -10.96
N PRO A 37 -8.52 4.58 -12.24
CA PRO A 37 -9.77 4.32 -12.95
C PRO A 37 -10.01 2.82 -13.20
N PHE A 38 -8.97 1.99 -13.10
CA PHE A 38 -9.02 0.55 -13.39
C PHE A 38 -9.44 -0.30 -12.19
N ALA A 39 -9.25 0.22 -10.96
CA ALA A 39 -9.42 -0.55 -9.73
C ALA A 39 -10.88 -1.00 -9.49
N LYS A 40 -11.86 -0.16 -9.83
CA LYS A 40 -13.28 -0.42 -9.52
C LYS A 40 -13.81 -1.70 -10.15
N ALA A 41 -13.49 -1.95 -11.43
CA ALA A 41 -14.00 -3.10 -12.15
C ALA A 41 -13.46 -4.41 -11.57
N VAL A 42 -12.15 -4.46 -11.30
CA VAL A 42 -11.47 -5.62 -10.72
C VAL A 42 -11.96 -5.89 -9.29
N HIS A 43 -12.15 -4.84 -8.49
CA HIS A 43 -12.68 -4.93 -7.13
C HIS A 43 -14.11 -5.49 -7.09
N VAL A 44 -15.03 -4.94 -7.90
CA VAL A 44 -16.45 -5.38 -7.92
C VAL A 44 -16.58 -6.83 -8.39
N LYS A 45 -15.69 -7.29 -9.26
CA LYS A 45 -15.65 -8.69 -9.72
C LYS A 45 -14.97 -9.65 -8.73
N GLY A 46 -14.40 -9.15 -7.63
CA GLY A 46 -13.72 -9.97 -6.64
C GLY A 46 -12.37 -10.55 -7.10
N GLN A 47 -11.74 -9.93 -8.10
CA GLN A 47 -10.53 -10.45 -8.77
C GLN A 47 -9.22 -9.95 -8.15
N ILE A 48 -9.28 -9.43 -6.91
CA ILE A 48 -8.12 -8.94 -6.16
C ILE A 48 -7.85 -9.93 -5.02
N GLN A 49 -6.70 -10.58 -5.08
CA GLN A 49 -6.20 -11.39 -3.98
C GLN A 49 -5.48 -10.51 -2.96
N TYR A 50 -5.80 -10.66 -1.67
CA TYR A 50 -5.13 -9.96 -0.57
C TYR A 50 -4.27 -10.96 0.20
N ALA A 51 -3.01 -11.09 -0.23
CA ALA A 51 -2.02 -11.94 0.40
C ALA A 51 -1.37 -11.17 1.57
N VAL A 52 -1.48 -11.69 2.79
CA VAL A 52 -0.86 -11.09 3.97
C VAL A 52 0.33 -11.94 4.34
N SER A 53 1.52 -11.37 4.20
CA SER A 53 2.78 -12.02 4.53
C SER A 53 2.96 -12.09 6.05
N ALA A 54 3.44 -13.25 6.51
CA ALA A 54 3.87 -13.45 7.89
C ALA A 54 5.38 -13.21 8.07
N ALA A 55 6.09 -12.80 7.01
CA ALA A 55 7.53 -12.57 7.06
C ALA A 55 7.87 -11.35 7.93
N HIS A 56 8.93 -11.50 8.72
CA HIS A 56 9.49 -10.45 9.56
C HIS A 56 10.79 -9.87 9.00
N ASP A 57 11.31 -10.43 7.92
CA ASP A 57 12.56 -10.03 7.26
C ASP A 57 12.40 -10.01 5.73
N PRO A 58 13.30 -9.30 5.01
CA PRO A 58 13.19 -9.14 3.56
C PRO A 58 13.29 -10.47 2.79
N GLN A 59 14.08 -11.43 3.26
CA GLN A 59 14.25 -12.70 2.57
C GLN A 59 12.96 -13.53 2.61
N GLY A 60 12.31 -13.62 3.77
CA GLY A 60 11.01 -14.27 3.89
C GLY A 60 9.94 -13.58 3.05
N LEU A 61 9.98 -12.25 2.94
CA LEU A 61 9.06 -11.52 2.06
C LEU A 61 9.34 -11.76 0.58
N LEU A 62 10.61 -11.94 0.19
CA LEU A 62 11.00 -12.31 -1.17
C LEU A 62 10.47 -13.69 -1.55
N ASP A 63 10.57 -14.67 -0.63
CA ASP A 63 10.01 -16.01 -0.83
C ASP A 63 8.47 -15.95 -1.02
N ASP A 64 7.78 -15.16 -0.20
CA ASP A 64 6.35 -14.90 -0.33
C ASP A 64 6.01 -14.22 -1.68
N LEU A 65 6.83 -13.27 -2.12
CA LEU A 65 6.68 -12.59 -3.41
C LEU A 65 6.79 -13.58 -4.58
N GLU A 66 7.82 -14.43 -4.59
CA GLU A 66 7.99 -15.44 -5.63
C GLU A 66 6.81 -16.42 -5.69
N SER A 67 6.30 -16.82 -4.53
CA SER A 67 5.12 -17.68 -4.43
C SER A 67 3.86 -17.03 -5.02
N GLU A 68 3.62 -15.76 -4.69
CA GLU A 68 2.46 -15.01 -5.19
C GLU A 68 2.57 -14.66 -6.68
N LEU A 69 3.78 -14.39 -7.19
CA LEU A 69 4.04 -14.19 -8.63
C LEU A 69 3.70 -15.45 -9.44
N ASN A 70 4.20 -16.60 -9.01
CA ASN A 70 3.91 -17.89 -9.66
C ASN A 70 2.42 -18.25 -9.56
N SER A 71 1.80 -18.00 -8.40
CA SER A 71 0.37 -18.24 -8.19
C SER A 71 -0.50 -17.37 -9.09
N LEU A 72 -0.20 -16.08 -9.20
CA LEU A 72 -0.93 -15.18 -10.09
C LEU A 72 -0.76 -15.61 -11.55
N LEU A 73 0.43 -16.01 -11.98
CA LEU A 73 0.64 -16.49 -13.34
C LEU A 73 -0.21 -17.74 -13.65
N ALA A 74 -0.30 -18.68 -12.70
CA ALA A 74 -0.99 -19.96 -12.88
C ALA A 74 -2.52 -19.85 -12.84
N ILE A 75 -3.08 -18.85 -12.15
CA ILE A 75 -4.52 -18.64 -12.02
C ILE A 75 -5.08 -17.90 -13.25
N ASP A 76 -6.27 -18.30 -13.69
CA ASP A 76 -6.98 -17.62 -14.78
C ASP A 76 -7.32 -16.16 -14.40
N PRO A 77 -7.07 -15.17 -15.29
CA PRO A 77 -7.37 -13.75 -15.01
C PRO A 77 -8.83 -13.47 -14.67
N SER A 78 -9.78 -14.28 -15.16
CA SER A 78 -11.20 -14.17 -14.82
C SER A 78 -11.48 -14.48 -13.35
N VAL A 79 -10.62 -15.26 -12.69
CA VAL A 79 -10.70 -15.59 -11.27
C VAL A 79 -9.87 -14.60 -10.44
N GLN A 80 -8.62 -14.37 -10.84
CA GLN A 80 -7.69 -13.48 -10.14
C GLN A 80 -6.90 -12.65 -11.15
N GLU A 81 -7.18 -11.36 -11.17
CA GLU A 81 -6.55 -10.42 -12.08
C GLU A 81 -5.27 -9.84 -11.48
N THR A 82 -5.24 -9.67 -10.15
CA THR A 82 -4.15 -9.02 -9.44
C THR A 82 -4.00 -9.52 -8.00
N THR A 83 -2.81 -9.36 -7.43
CA THR A 83 -2.50 -9.64 -6.03
C THR A 83 -1.95 -8.41 -5.32
N LEU A 84 -2.46 -8.12 -4.13
CA LEU A 84 -1.83 -7.22 -3.16
C LEU A 84 -1.10 -8.09 -2.13
N LEU A 85 0.23 -8.16 -2.23
CA LEU A 85 1.09 -8.75 -1.22
C LEU A 85 1.41 -7.70 -0.15
N ILE A 86 0.92 -7.93 1.05
CA ILE A 86 0.89 -6.98 2.16
C ILE A 86 1.86 -7.47 3.24
N ALA A 87 2.83 -6.65 3.61
CA ALA A 87 3.88 -6.99 4.58
C ALA A 87 3.69 -6.19 5.88
N PRO A 88 2.74 -6.56 6.77
CA PRO A 88 2.47 -5.80 7.98
C PRO A 88 3.59 -5.89 9.04
N HIS A 89 4.48 -6.88 8.92
CA HIS A 89 5.53 -7.19 9.90
C HIS A 89 6.95 -6.88 9.42
N CYS A 90 7.12 -6.45 8.17
CA CYS A 90 8.41 -6.19 7.55
C CYS A 90 8.42 -4.86 6.80
N LEU A 91 9.61 -4.29 6.54
CA LEU A 91 9.81 -3.10 5.72
C LEU A 91 9.00 -1.86 6.18
N ALA A 92 8.85 -1.66 7.48
CA ALA A 92 8.13 -0.49 8.03
C ALA A 92 8.86 0.84 7.77
N ALA A 93 10.19 0.80 7.59
CA ALA A 93 10.98 1.94 7.16
C ALA A 93 10.94 2.06 5.63
N PHE A 94 10.61 3.25 5.13
CA PHE A 94 10.48 3.46 3.68
C PHE A 94 11.80 3.28 2.93
N ALA A 95 12.95 3.57 3.55
CA ALA A 95 14.25 3.36 2.93
C ALA A 95 14.50 1.88 2.65
N ASP A 96 14.34 1.02 3.66
CA ASP A 96 14.47 -0.44 3.52
C ASP A 96 13.48 -0.98 2.48
N PHE A 97 12.23 -0.48 2.49
CA PHE A 97 11.23 -0.86 1.48
C PHE A 97 11.65 -0.46 0.07
N ASN A 98 12.22 0.74 -0.11
CA ASN A 98 12.67 1.24 -1.40
C ASN A 98 13.87 0.43 -1.93
N ASP A 99 14.79 0.03 -1.05
CA ASP A 99 15.93 -0.83 -1.42
C ASP A 99 15.43 -2.23 -1.86
N PHE A 100 14.44 -2.78 -1.15
CA PHE A 100 13.81 -4.06 -1.48
C PHE A 100 13.13 -4.09 -2.87
N LEU A 101 12.72 -2.94 -3.42
CA LEU A 101 12.12 -2.90 -4.76
C LEU A 101 13.08 -3.41 -5.84
N GLY A 102 14.39 -3.22 -5.66
CA GLY A 102 15.40 -3.79 -6.56
C GLY A 102 15.40 -5.32 -6.54
N GLU A 103 15.29 -5.93 -5.35
CA GLU A 103 15.20 -7.38 -5.19
C GLU A 103 13.91 -7.95 -5.80
N ALA A 104 12.80 -7.21 -5.68
CA ALA A 104 11.53 -7.57 -6.28
C ALA A 104 11.57 -7.56 -7.82
N ASP A 105 12.25 -6.57 -8.42
CA ASP A 105 12.48 -6.51 -9.87
C ASP A 105 13.42 -7.62 -10.35
N ASP A 106 14.48 -7.92 -9.59
CA ASP A 106 15.38 -9.04 -9.88
C ASP A 106 14.65 -10.39 -9.81
N ALA A 107 13.68 -10.55 -8.92
CA ALA A 107 12.83 -11.74 -8.85
C ALA A 107 11.96 -11.90 -10.10
N LEU A 108 11.33 -10.82 -10.59
CA LEU A 108 10.59 -10.86 -11.87
C LEU A 108 11.48 -11.31 -13.03
N ALA A 109 12.69 -10.75 -13.12
CA ALA A 109 13.64 -11.09 -14.18
C ALA A 109 14.09 -12.56 -14.08
N ARG A 110 14.48 -13.02 -12.89
CA ARG A 110 14.93 -14.40 -12.64
C ARG A 110 13.85 -15.44 -12.94
N LEU A 111 12.60 -15.14 -12.62
CA LEU A 111 11.45 -16.03 -12.91
C LEU A 111 10.97 -15.94 -14.36
N GLY A 112 11.55 -15.06 -15.19
CA GLY A 112 11.13 -14.85 -16.58
C GLY A 112 9.76 -14.19 -16.71
N LEU A 113 9.37 -13.39 -15.72
CA LEU A 113 8.06 -12.71 -15.63
C LEU A 113 8.11 -11.24 -16.03
N ALA A 114 9.30 -10.67 -16.25
CA ALA A 114 9.45 -9.34 -16.82
C ALA A 114 8.75 -9.24 -18.19
N GLY A 115 7.91 -8.22 -18.40
CA GLY A 115 7.07 -8.10 -19.60
C GLY A 115 5.74 -8.86 -19.51
N ILE A 116 5.53 -9.68 -18.47
CA ILE A 116 4.33 -10.48 -18.26
C ILE A 116 3.58 -9.97 -17.03
N LEU A 117 4.30 -9.83 -15.93
CA LEU A 117 3.84 -9.24 -14.68
C LEU A 117 4.70 -8.01 -14.35
N GLN A 118 4.09 -7.05 -13.67
CA GLN A 118 4.77 -5.86 -13.14
C GLN A 118 4.38 -5.66 -11.67
N ILE A 119 5.23 -4.97 -10.92
CA ILE A 119 5.01 -4.66 -9.51
C ILE A 119 4.82 -3.15 -9.34
N ALA A 120 3.69 -2.75 -8.76
CA ALA A 120 3.49 -1.39 -8.28
C ALA A 120 3.63 -1.35 -6.75
N SER A 121 4.28 -0.31 -6.23
CA SER A 121 4.65 -0.24 -4.82
C SER A 121 3.84 0.80 -4.04
N PHE A 122 3.41 0.41 -2.84
CA PHE A 122 2.71 1.27 -1.89
C PHE A 122 3.31 1.15 -0.49
N HIS A 123 3.38 2.26 0.24
CA HIS A 123 3.98 2.27 1.58
C HIS A 123 3.33 3.34 2.47
N PRO A 124 3.15 3.13 3.79
CA PRO A 124 2.51 4.13 4.67
C PRO A 124 3.25 5.47 4.70
N ARG A 125 4.56 5.40 4.51
CA ARG A 125 5.48 6.54 4.48
C ARG A 125 6.04 6.81 3.08
N TYR A 126 5.33 6.41 2.03
CA TYR A 126 5.78 6.66 0.66
C TYR A 126 6.14 8.14 0.47
N GLN A 127 7.27 8.38 -0.19
CA GLN A 127 7.76 9.70 -0.55
C GLN A 127 8.38 9.62 -1.93
N PHE A 128 7.86 10.41 -2.87
CA PHE A 128 8.48 10.54 -4.18
C PHE A 128 9.79 11.33 -4.09
N ALA A 129 10.72 11.03 -5.00
CA ALA A 129 11.92 11.83 -5.15
C ALA A 129 11.57 13.30 -5.41
N GLY A 130 12.15 14.22 -4.63
CA GLY A 130 11.92 15.65 -4.78
C GLY A 130 10.70 16.23 -4.05
N THR A 131 9.88 15.41 -3.37
CA THR A 131 8.76 15.92 -2.55
C THR A 131 9.15 16.01 -1.07
N ALA A 132 8.44 16.84 -0.31
CA ALA A 132 8.54 16.85 1.15
C ALA A 132 7.81 15.62 1.75
N ALA A 133 8.22 15.18 2.94
CA ALA A 133 7.62 14.01 3.58
C ALA A 133 6.13 14.20 3.95
N ASP A 134 5.67 15.43 4.13
CA ASP A 134 4.27 15.77 4.42
C ASP A 134 3.47 16.20 3.18
N ASP A 135 4.10 16.22 2.00
CA ASP A 135 3.44 16.52 0.74
C ASP A 135 2.27 15.55 0.51
N ILE A 136 1.08 16.11 0.28
CA ILE A 136 -0.16 15.37 0.13
C ILE A 136 -0.17 14.50 -1.12
N THR A 137 0.62 14.86 -2.13
CA THR A 137 0.70 14.14 -3.39
C THR A 137 1.33 12.76 -3.24
N ASN A 138 2.18 12.58 -2.24
CA ASN A 138 2.70 11.26 -1.88
C ASN A 138 1.57 10.27 -1.54
N CYS A 139 0.39 10.74 -1.14
CA CYS A 139 -0.74 9.89 -0.83
C CYS A 139 -1.29 9.10 -2.03
N THR A 140 -0.88 9.39 -3.28
CA THR A 140 -1.21 8.51 -4.42
C THR A 140 -0.66 7.09 -4.23
N ASN A 141 0.47 6.97 -3.51
CA ASN A 141 1.18 5.72 -3.28
C ASN A 141 1.26 5.34 -1.80
N ARG A 142 0.51 6.04 -0.93
CA ARG A 142 0.38 5.64 0.47
C ARG A 142 -0.74 4.63 0.66
N ALA A 143 -0.43 3.58 1.40
CA ALA A 143 -1.33 2.52 1.81
C ALA A 143 -1.20 2.25 3.32
N PRO A 144 -2.14 1.54 3.96
CA PRO A 144 -2.07 1.22 5.38
C PRO A 144 -0.81 0.46 5.83
N TYR A 145 -0.26 -0.39 4.96
CA TYR A 145 0.92 -1.22 5.20
C TYR A 145 1.86 -1.20 3.98
N PRO A 146 3.14 -1.58 4.13
CA PRO A 146 4.00 -1.89 2.98
C PRO A 146 3.32 -2.92 2.08
N THR A 147 3.25 -2.65 0.78
CA THR A 147 2.48 -3.49 -0.16
C THR A 147 3.10 -3.47 -1.55
N LEU A 148 3.23 -4.68 -2.12
CA LEU A 148 3.55 -4.91 -3.53
C LEU A 148 2.28 -5.33 -4.26
N HIS A 149 1.94 -4.62 -5.33
CA HIS A 149 0.77 -4.87 -6.15
C HIS A 149 1.22 -5.56 -7.45
N LEU A 150 0.96 -6.85 -7.55
CA LEU A 150 1.36 -7.71 -8.66
C LEU A 150 0.29 -7.64 -9.75
N LEU A 151 0.63 -7.07 -10.89
CA LEU A 151 -0.29 -6.78 -11.99
C LEU A 151 0.11 -7.51 -13.26
N ARG A 152 -0.87 -7.93 -14.05
CA ARG A 152 -0.63 -8.45 -15.40
C ARG A 152 -0.38 -7.31 -16.38
N GLU A 153 0.78 -7.28 -16.99
CA GLU A 153 1.20 -6.17 -17.85
C GLU A 153 0.27 -6.00 -19.05
N GLY A 154 -0.05 -7.09 -19.75
CA GLY A 154 -1.00 -7.02 -20.87
C GLY A 154 -2.40 -6.54 -20.48
N SER A 155 -2.81 -6.72 -19.22
CA SER A 155 -4.09 -6.16 -18.73
C SER A 155 -4.01 -4.66 -18.48
N VAL A 156 -2.89 -4.19 -17.90
CA VAL A 156 -2.63 -2.76 -17.71
C VAL A 156 -2.57 -2.06 -19.06
N GLU A 157 -1.84 -2.60 -20.03
CA GLU A 157 -1.75 -2.06 -21.38
C GLU A 157 -3.11 -1.94 -22.06
N ARG A 158 -3.93 -2.99 -22.02
CA ARG A 158 -5.30 -2.95 -22.57
C ARG A 158 -6.16 -1.90 -21.87
N ALA A 159 -6.05 -1.78 -20.56
CA ALA A 159 -6.82 -0.80 -19.79
C ALA A 159 -6.40 0.64 -20.13
N VAL A 160 -5.09 0.89 -20.27
CA VAL A 160 -4.53 2.18 -20.68
C VAL A 160 -4.95 2.53 -22.12
N ALA A 161 -4.83 1.59 -23.06
CA ALA A 161 -5.23 1.80 -24.46
C ALA A 161 -6.73 2.08 -24.62
N ALA A 162 -7.57 1.48 -23.76
CA ALA A 162 -9.01 1.71 -23.75
C ALA A 162 -9.44 2.98 -22.99
N PHE A 163 -8.52 3.66 -22.30
CA PHE A 163 -8.80 4.85 -21.50
C PHE A 163 -8.10 6.08 -22.11
N PRO A 164 -8.82 6.90 -22.91
CA PRO A 164 -8.24 8.01 -23.69
C PRO A 164 -7.43 9.03 -22.88
N GLU A 165 -7.72 9.14 -21.59
CA GLU A 165 -7.14 10.12 -20.67
C GLU A 165 -6.07 9.51 -19.76
N ALA A 166 -5.53 8.33 -20.10
CA ALA A 166 -4.56 7.63 -19.25
C ALA A 166 -3.33 8.48 -18.90
N GLY A 167 -2.84 9.27 -19.86
CA GLY A 167 -1.72 10.20 -19.64
C GLY A 167 -2.03 11.32 -18.63
N LEU A 168 -3.32 11.60 -18.36
CA LEU A 168 -3.75 12.63 -17.40
C LEU A 168 -4.03 12.08 -16.00
N ILE A 169 -3.95 10.76 -15.79
CA ILE A 169 -4.24 10.13 -14.49
C ILE A 169 -3.34 10.73 -13.41
N TYR A 170 -2.04 10.86 -13.69
CA TYR A 170 -1.09 11.45 -12.76
C TYR A 170 -1.52 12.86 -12.35
N GLU A 171 -1.66 13.78 -13.31
CA GLU A 171 -2.04 15.18 -13.02
C GLU A 171 -3.40 15.31 -12.36
N ARG A 172 -4.35 14.42 -12.70
CA ARG A 172 -5.67 14.39 -12.03
C ARG A 172 -5.52 13.98 -10.58
N ASN A 173 -4.73 12.96 -10.29
CA ASN A 173 -4.51 12.48 -8.92
C ASN A 173 -3.86 13.56 -8.05
N MET A 174 -2.86 14.27 -8.59
CA MET A 174 -2.22 15.40 -7.91
C MET A 174 -3.24 16.46 -7.54
N ARG A 175 -4.03 16.94 -8.51
CA ARG A 175 -5.08 17.96 -8.29
C ARG A 175 -6.14 17.49 -7.30
N THR A 176 -6.56 16.23 -7.38
CA THR A 176 -7.53 15.65 -6.44
C THR A 176 -6.99 15.67 -5.02
N LEU A 177 -5.75 15.26 -4.81
CA LEU A 177 -5.14 15.21 -3.47
C LEU A 177 -4.81 16.60 -2.92
N GLU A 178 -4.37 17.53 -3.76
CA GLU A 178 -4.18 18.93 -3.38
C GLU A 178 -5.49 19.59 -2.95
N ALA A 179 -6.58 19.38 -3.71
CA ALA A 179 -7.91 19.89 -3.38
C ALA A 179 -8.50 19.24 -2.12
N LEU A 180 -8.25 17.94 -1.92
CA LEU A 180 -8.66 17.22 -0.70
C LEU A 180 -7.91 17.73 0.54
N GLY A 181 -6.61 18.00 0.37
CA GLY A 181 -5.71 18.39 1.44
C GLY A 181 -5.52 17.31 2.52
N ARG A 182 -4.65 17.60 3.49
CA ARG A 182 -4.31 16.64 4.54
C ARG A 182 -5.51 16.28 5.43
N ALA A 183 -6.31 17.27 5.81
CA ALA A 183 -7.49 17.05 6.64
C ALA A 183 -8.53 16.13 5.95
N GLY A 184 -8.75 16.32 4.64
CA GLY A 184 -9.65 15.47 3.87
C GLY A 184 -9.13 14.04 3.75
N TRP A 185 -7.81 13.85 3.54
CA TRP A 185 -7.19 12.54 3.52
C TRP A 185 -7.33 11.80 4.86
N ASP A 186 -7.01 12.47 5.97
CA ASP A 186 -7.10 11.89 7.31
C ASP A 186 -8.56 11.50 7.64
N ALA A 187 -9.54 12.30 7.20
CA ALA A 187 -10.97 12.02 7.38
C ALA A 187 -11.46 10.76 6.64
N LEU A 188 -10.74 10.26 5.62
CA LEU A 188 -11.08 8.99 4.97
C LEU A 188 -10.90 7.79 5.92
N GLY A 189 -10.05 7.92 6.94
CA GLY A 189 -9.79 6.85 7.91
C GLY A 189 -9.17 5.60 7.25
N VAL A 190 -8.24 5.80 6.30
CA VAL A 190 -7.63 4.73 5.50
C VAL A 190 -6.29 4.24 6.05
N GLY A 191 -5.89 4.67 7.25
CA GLY A 191 -4.75 4.10 7.96
C GLY A 191 -5.06 2.73 8.56
N PRO A 192 -4.04 2.03 9.11
CA PRO A 192 -4.25 0.76 9.81
C PRO A 192 -5.15 0.94 11.04
N THR A 193 -5.97 -0.07 11.35
CA THR A 193 -6.83 -0.04 12.55
C THR A 193 -5.97 -0.12 13.81
N PRO A 194 -6.03 0.85 14.74
CA PRO A 194 -5.25 0.79 15.97
C PRO A 194 -5.73 -0.34 16.90
N GLY A 195 -4.82 -1.21 17.33
CA GLY A 195 -5.03 -2.14 18.46
C GLY A 195 -5.33 -3.60 18.11
N LYS A 196 -4.26 -4.37 17.81
CA LYS A 196 -3.92 -5.73 18.27
C LYS A 196 -2.46 -6.01 17.83
N PRO A 197 -1.62 -6.71 18.61
CA PRO A 197 -0.20 -6.40 18.73
C PRO A 197 0.68 -7.00 17.61
N GLY A 198 1.56 -6.16 17.05
CA GLY A 198 2.96 -6.50 16.77
C GLY A 198 3.82 -5.55 17.61
N PRO A 199 5.04 -5.94 18.05
CA PRO A 199 5.76 -5.20 19.08
C PRO A 199 6.18 -3.81 18.57
N ASP A 200 5.88 -2.79 19.37
CA ASP A 200 6.39 -1.42 19.33
C ASP A 200 6.39 -0.69 17.97
N VAL A 201 5.20 -0.40 17.44
CA VAL A 201 5.03 0.80 16.61
C VAL A 201 4.85 1.99 17.54
N VAL A 202 5.96 2.62 17.93
CA VAL A 202 5.93 3.98 18.49
C VAL A 202 5.57 4.92 17.35
N ILE A 203 4.33 5.41 17.33
CA ILE A 203 3.95 6.56 16.52
C ILE A 203 4.52 7.80 17.21
N PRO A 204 5.56 8.48 16.68
CA PRO A 204 6.00 9.72 17.28
C PRO A 204 4.89 10.77 17.09
N ALA A 205 4.49 11.40 18.19
CA ALA A 205 3.54 12.50 18.17
C ALA A 205 4.03 13.63 17.24
N PRO A 206 3.14 14.34 16.53
CA PRO A 206 3.55 15.46 15.69
C PRO A 206 4.27 16.50 16.53
N SER A 207 5.48 16.85 16.10
CA SER A 207 6.28 17.91 16.70
C SER A 207 5.44 19.19 16.78
N ARG A 208 5.16 19.65 17.99
CA ARG A 208 4.56 20.98 18.20
C ARG A 208 5.62 22.00 17.80
N ASN A 209 5.42 22.67 16.67
CA ASN A 209 6.20 23.84 16.31
C ASN A 209 6.20 24.84 17.47
N PRO A 210 7.36 25.39 17.86
CA PRO A 210 7.41 26.43 18.87
C PRO A 210 6.67 27.68 18.36
N SER A 211 5.76 28.20 19.18
CA SER A 211 5.07 29.47 18.94
C SER A 211 6.08 30.58 18.62
N PRO A 212 5.75 31.52 17.72
CA PRO A 212 6.63 32.64 17.42
C PRO A 212 6.83 33.51 18.68
N PRO A 213 8.03 34.09 18.88
CA PRO A 213 8.29 34.95 20.02
C PRO A 213 7.37 36.17 19.99
N ARG A 214 6.71 36.44 21.11
CA ARG A 214 5.94 37.67 21.33
C ARG A 214 6.91 38.86 21.21
N GLY A 215 6.71 39.69 20.19
CA GLY A 215 7.41 40.96 20.07
C GLY A 215 7.13 41.85 21.27
N THR A 216 8.17 42.25 21.98
CA THR A 216 8.12 43.34 22.95
C THR A 216 8.24 44.66 22.20
N ILE A 217 7.19 45.46 22.31
CA ILE A 217 7.14 46.88 21.96
C ILE A 217 7.88 47.64 23.06
N GLY A 218 8.79 48.56 22.73
CA GLY A 218 9.36 49.46 23.72
C GLY A 218 10.49 50.34 23.19
N SER A 219 10.07 51.56 22.84
CA SER A 219 10.79 52.84 22.67
C SER A 219 12.16 53.02 23.29
#